data_AF-A0A7W7YJV3-F1
#
_entry.id   AF-A0A7W7YJV3-F1
#
_cell.length_a   1.000
_cell.length_b   1.000
_cell.length_c   1.000
_cell.angle_alpha   90.00
_cell.angle_beta   90.00
_cell.angle_gamma   90.00
#
_symmetry.space_group_name_H-M   'P 1'
#
loop_
_entity.id
_entity.type
_entity.pdbx_description
1 polymer ?
#
loop_
_entity_poly.entity_id
_entity_poly.type
_entity_poly.pdbx_seq_one_letter_code
_entity_poly.pdbx_strand_id
1 'polypeptide(L)'
;MLSRHFLCFSALILLLASCIGPPKAPQVREPAWTWPGLTERRVGVNLERAAEAWDALQNPRTTRKEKREAEAAYERALGFMLKDWSRGELPRDWQTGSVFQGKKGSYAVNLQPGPGNPLEVSPASLDRLILAEKVRIARDCEPVIEPGLGVPVVGQVLHSEELAAKYPMMPLNGAQLTLTAVLEFDPPQADLPRACHLHFYNPLRQPKATVAGRNTTLAANYTASKELALNDGFLRRFSLTGLLFPDKVLNDAELYRLEIYDPKRIPVVFVHGLMSDPHIWYNTINAIYSDPELRAHYQPWYFLYPSGMAVPSTSWQLRRSLEQARARLDPEGDDPGMNRMVMVGHSMGGLLSRMQTIDSGDGIWNAYFNCEAEKLRVSKSTLQRLKNTLRFEKQPYIKRLIFIAVPHKGSSMADRGIVSRLSTLIRLPTDSMVLAKEIVTGNIDSLTPQMRDWGTFGFVSLGTLSPRHPYLKALNAQPIPVPHHSIVGQFGKGPLEDSSDRVVPYSSSHLSTGTELVVPYWHGCVEKPEVIAEVKLRLKQHLRESGKL
;
A
#
# COMPACT_ATOMS: atom_id res chain seq x y z
N MET A 1 -6.25 -21.44 -36.91
CA MET A 1 -7.34 -21.66 -35.92
C MET A 1 -7.33 -20.70 -34.73
N LEU A 2 -6.19 -20.14 -34.27
CA LEU A 2 -6.13 -19.16 -33.17
C LEU A 2 -6.82 -17.78 -33.43
N SER A 3 -7.09 -17.41 -34.68
CA SER A 3 -7.63 -16.10 -35.06
C SER A 3 -9.13 -15.92 -34.71
N ARG A 4 -9.94 -16.97 -34.82
CA ARG A 4 -11.40 -16.90 -34.56
C ARG A 4 -11.74 -16.88 -33.07
N HIS A 5 -10.96 -17.55 -32.22
CA HIS A 5 -11.17 -17.51 -30.77
C HIS A 5 -10.78 -16.16 -30.16
N PHE A 6 -9.80 -15.46 -30.73
CA PHE A 6 -9.41 -14.13 -30.28
C PHE A 6 -10.47 -13.06 -30.59
N LEU A 7 -11.08 -13.08 -31.79
CA LEU A 7 -12.18 -12.16 -32.16
C LEU A 7 -13.42 -12.33 -31.29
N CYS A 8 -13.78 -13.57 -30.93
CA CYS A 8 -14.85 -13.81 -29.96
C CYS A 8 -14.48 -13.33 -28.55
N PHE A 9 -13.20 -13.39 -28.16
CA PHE A 9 -12.73 -12.93 -26.86
C PHE A 9 -12.68 -11.39 -26.75
N SER A 10 -12.23 -10.68 -27.79
CA SER A 10 -12.25 -9.20 -27.83
C SER A 10 -13.67 -8.63 -27.94
N ALA A 11 -14.57 -9.29 -28.68
CA ALA A 11 -15.99 -8.90 -28.68
C ALA A 11 -16.63 -9.11 -27.30
N LEU A 12 -16.29 -10.19 -26.58
CA LEU A 12 -16.76 -10.46 -25.22
C LEU A 12 -16.23 -9.44 -24.20
N ILE A 13 -14.95 -9.04 -24.30
CA ILE A 13 -14.35 -7.99 -23.45
C ILE A 13 -14.99 -6.62 -23.72
N LEU A 14 -15.28 -6.27 -24.98
CA LEU A 14 -15.94 -5.03 -25.35
C LEU A 14 -17.43 -4.99 -24.96
N LEU A 15 -18.12 -6.14 -24.96
CA LEU A 15 -19.51 -6.28 -24.49
C LEU A 15 -19.61 -6.25 -22.95
N LEU A 16 -18.58 -6.70 -22.23
CA LEU A 16 -18.52 -6.59 -20.76
C LEU A 16 -18.06 -5.21 -20.27
N ALA A 17 -17.41 -4.41 -21.12
CA ALA A 17 -16.81 -3.11 -20.80
C ALA A 17 -17.79 -2.02 -20.35
N SER A 18 -19.06 -2.08 -20.78
CA SER A 18 -20.11 -1.13 -20.40
C SER A 18 -20.65 -1.37 -18.98
N CYS A 19 -20.34 -2.51 -18.36
CA CYS A 19 -20.80 -2.86 -17.01
C CYS A 19 -19.68 -2.80 -15.95
N ILE A 20 -18.42 -2.57 -16.33
CA ILE A 20 -17.28 -2.50 -15.40
C ILE A 20 -17.21 -1.09 -14.81
N GLY A 21 -17.70 -0.88 -13.58
CA GLY A 21 -17.40 0.32 -12.79
C GLY A 21 -16.09 0.19 -12.01
N PRO A 22 -15.57 1.27 -11.38
CA PRO A 22 -14.49 1.14 -10.42
C PRO A 22 -14.86 0.11 -9.34
N PRO A 23 -13.89 -0.65 -8.81
CA PRO A 23 -14.14 -1.57 -7.71
C PRO A 23 -14.78 -0.82 -6.54
N LYS A 24 -16.02 -1.17 -6.18
CA LYS A 24 -16.71 -0.56 -5.05
C LYS A 24 -16.02 -0.97 -3.75
N ALA A 25 -15.85 0.00 -2.85
CA ALA A 25 -15.36 -0.25 -1.50
C ALA A 25 -16.17 -1.39 -0.84
N PRO A 26 -15.52 -2.27 -0.07
CA PRO A 26 -16.21 -3.31 0.69
C PRO A 26 -17.26 -2.71 1.61
N GLN A 27 -18.42 -3.35 1.70
CA GLN A 27 -19.45 -3.02 2.69
C GLN A 27 -19.46 -4.07 3.80
N VAL A 28 -19.61 -3.63 5.04
CA VAL A 28 -19.84 -4.52 6.18
C VAL A 28 -21.29 -4.95 6.16
N ARG A 29 -21.51 -6.25 6.13
CA ARG A 29 -22.83 -6.81 6.43
C ARG A 29 -23.03 -6.78 7.93
N GLU A 30 -24.14 -6.18 8.34
CA GLU A 30 -24.66 -6.29 9.69
C GLU A 30 -24.82 -7.76 10.09
N PRO A 31 -24.64 -8.11 11.37
CA PRO A 31 -24.91 -9.45 11.85
C PRO A 31 -26.35 -9.87 11.51
N ALA A 32 -26.50 -10.84 10.59
CA ALA A 32 -27.80 -11.39 10.23
C ALA A 32 -28.20 -12.44 11.27
N TRP A 33 -29.40 -12.31 11.86
CA TRP A 33 -29.96 -13.26 12.84
C TRP A 33 -29.08 -13.46 14.07
N THR A 34 -29.15 -12.51 14.99
CA THR A 34 -28.56 -12.62 16.33
C THR A 34 -29.54 -13.32 17.26
N TRP A 35 -29.05 -14.22 18.11
CA TRP A 35 -29.80 -14.73 19.27
C TRP A 35 -29.25 -14.01 20.50
N PRO A 36 -29.78 -12.82 20.87
CA PRO A 36 -29.09 -11.90 21.78
C PRO A 36 -28.69 -12.58 23.10
N GLY A 37 -29.64 -13.29 23.73
CA GLY A 37 -29.38 -13.99 24.99
C GLY A 37 -28.38 -15.16 24.90
N LEU A 38 -28.25 -15.83 23.76
CA LEU A 38 -27.22 -16.87 23.59
C LEU A 38 -25.83 -16.26 23.40
N THR A 39 -25.73 -15.15 22.66
CA THR A 39 -24.47 -14.43 22.45
C THR A 39 -23.98 -13.80 23.75
N GLU A 40 -24.83 -13.06 24.45
CA GLU A 40 -24.51 -12.43 25.74
C GLU A 40 -24.06 -13.45 26.78
N ARG A 41 -24.77 -14.59 26.88
CA ARG A 41 -24.38 -15.68 27.79
C ARG A 41 -23.01 -16.27 27.45
N ARG A 42 -22.69 -16.41 26.17
CA ARG A 42 -21.37 -16.90 25.73
C ARG A 42 -20.26 -15.89 26.02
N VAL A 43 -20.53 -14.60 25.81
CA VAL A 43 -19.61 -13.51 26.19
C VAL A 43 -19.35 -13.57 27.69
N GLY A 44 -20.38 -13.61 28.53
CA GLY A 44 -20.25 -13.70 29.99
C GLY A 44 -19.49 -14.92 30.50
N VAL A 45 -19.74 -16.11 29.92
CA VAL A 45 -18.99 -17.33 30.26
C VAL A 45 -17.51 -17.22 29.91
N ASN A 46 -17.17 -16.59 28.78
CA ASN A 46 -15.77 -16.40 28.40
C ASN A 46 -15.10 -15.29 29.23
N LEU A 47 -15.82 -14.25 29.63
CA LEU A 47 -15.34 -13.25 30.60
C LEU A 47 -15.00 -13.90 31.95
N GLU A 48 -15.85 -14.79 32.44
CA GLU A 48 -15.57 -15.54 33.68
C GLU A 48 -14.29 -16.37 33.57
N ARG A 49 -14.11 -17.10 32.48
CA ARG A 49 -12.90 -17.89 32.22
C ARG A 49 -11.65 -17.02 32.10
N ALA A 50 -11.76 -15.87 31.42
CA ALA A 50 -10.66 -14.92 31.29
C ALA A 50 -10.29 -14.32 32.65
N ALA A 51 -11.28 -14.01 33.50
CA ALA A 51 -11.05 -13.50 34.85
C ALA A 51 -10.36 -14.52 35.77
N GLU A 52 -10.82 -15.78 35.79
CA GLU A 52 -10.20 -16.86 36.56
C GLU A 52 -8.73 -17.07 36.14
N ALA A 53 -8.46 -17.05 34.83
CA ALA A 53 -7.11 -17.16 34.29
C ALA A 53 -6.24 -15.92 34.59
N TRP A 54 -6.82 -14.73 34.54
CA TRP A 54 -6.15 -13.48 34.90
C TRP A 54 -5.70 -13.47 36.36
N ASP A 55 -6.56 -13.91 37.28
CA ASP A 55 -6.22 -14.00 38.70
C ASP A 55 -5.05 -14.98 38.94
N ALA A 56 -5.02 -16.10 38.21
CA ALA A 56 -3.91 -17.04 38.25
C ALA A 56 -2.59 -16.43 37.72
N LEU A 57 -2.65 -15.58 36.69
CA LEU A 57 -1.49 -14.84 36.16
C LEU A 57 -0.93 -13.82 37.17
N GLN A 58 -1.81 -13.15 37.91
CA GLN A 58 -1.42 -12.14 38.90
C GLN A 58 -0.93 -12.74 40.22
N ASN A 59 -1.32 -13.98 40.53
CA ASN A 59 -0.93 -14.64 41.77
C ASN A 59 0.60 -14.87 41.83
N PRO A 60 1.29 -14.32 42.86
CA PRO A 60 2.74 -14.45 42.99
C PRO A 60 3.20 -15.88 43.30
N ARG A 61 2.29 -16.75 43.79
CA ARG A 61 2.59 -18.15 44.12
C ARG A 61 2.52 -19.09 42.90
N THR A 62 1.95 -18.64 41.79
CA THR A 62 1.80 -19.44 40.57
C THR A 62 3.17 -19.71 39.95
N THR A 63 3.47 -20.97 39.68
CA THR A 63 4.71 -21.41 39.03
C THR A 63 4.80 -20.91 37.59
N ARG A 64 5.99 -20.94 36.98
CA ARG A 64 6.17 -20.51 35.58
C ARG A 64 5.34 -21.34 34.59
N LYS A 65 5.15 -22.63 34.85
CA LYS A 65 4.34 -23.53 34.01
C LYS A 65 2.87 -23.15 34.10
N GLU A 66 2.35 -23.01 35.31
CA GLU A 66 0.97 -22.60 35.55
C GLU A 66 0.68 -21.20 35.00
N LYS A 67 1.64 -20.27 35.06
CA LYS A 67 1.50 -18.95 34.43
C LYS A 67 1.32 -19.06 32.92
N ARG A 68 2.08 -19.91 32.23
CA ARG A 68 1.92 -20.15 30.79
C ARG A 68 0.58 -20.79 30.45
N GLU A 69 0.11 -21.71 31.28
CA GLU A 69 -1.21 -22.34 31.11
C GLU A 69 -2.33 -21.34 31.34
N ALA A 70 -2.20 -20.48 32.36
CA ALA A 70 -3.13 -19.39 32.64
C ALA A 70 -3.15 -18.35 31.50
N GLU A 71 -1.98 -17.97 30.95
CA GLU A 71 -1.87 -17.07 29.78
C GLU A 71 -2.63 -17.64 28.59
N ALA A 72 -2.38 -18.91 28.24
CA ALA A 72 -3.06 -19.57 27.13
C ALA A 72 -4.58 -19.73 27.37
N ALA A 73 -5.02 -19.95 28.62
CA ALA A 73 -6.42 -20.01 28.99
C ALA A 73 -7.10 -18.63 28.87
N TYR A 74 -6.42 -17.59 29.35
CA TYR A 74 -6.83 -16.19 29.26
C TYR A 74 -7.00 -15.75 27.81
N GLU A 75 -5.99 -15.94 26.96
CA GLU A 75 -6.02 -15.54 25.55
C GLU A 75 -7.10 -16.28 24.76
N ARG A 76 -7.26 -17.58 25.02
CA ARG A 76 -8.32 -18.37 24.39
C ARG A 76 -9.70 -17.86 24.78
N ALA A 77 -9.92 -17.56 26.06
CA ALA A 77 -11.17 -17.04 26.56
C ALA A 77 -11.46 -15.64 25.98
N LEU A 78 -10.46 -14.75 25.97
CA LEU A 78 -10.57 -13.43 25.34
C LEU A 78 -10.89 -13.53 23.84
N GLY A 79 -10.21 -14.41 23.10
CA GLY A 79 -10.49 -14.63 21.68
C GLY A 79 -11.91 -15.11 21.42
N PHE A 80 -12.45 -16.00 22.25
CA PHE A 80 -13.85 -16.42 22.14
C PHE A 80 -14.85 -15.33 22.52
N MET A 81 -14.55 -14.55 23.57
CA MET A 81 -15.33 -13.39 23.97
C MET A 81 -15.45 -12.39 22.81
N LEU A 82 -14.32 -11.96 22.23
CA LEU A 82 -14.29 -11.00 21.12
C LEU A 82 -15.04 -11.51 19.90
N LYS A 83 -14.84 -12.78 19.55
CA LYS A 83 -15.54 -13.44 18.43
C LYS A 83 -17.04 -13.48 18.64
N ASP A 84 -17.50 -13.82 19.85
CA ASP A 84 -18.92 -13.94 20.13
C ASP A 84 -19.58 -12.56 20.22
N TRP A 85 -18.94 -11.56 20.84
CA TRP A 85 -19.46 -10.19 20.85
C TRP A 85 -19.55 -9.61 19.42
N SER A 86 -18.49 -9.76 18.61
CA SER A 86 -18.46 -9.29 17.22
C SER A 86 -19.47 -9.99 16.29
N ARG A 87 -20.05 -11.12 16.73
CA ARG A 87 -21.13 -11.83 16.02
C ARG A 87 -22.52 -11.33 16.41
N GLY A 88 -22.66 -10.76 17.60
CA GLY A 88 -23.91 -10.16 18.05
C GLY A 88 -24.04 -8.70 17.64
N GLU A 89 -22.93 -7.98 17.66
CA GLU A 89 -22.91 -6.53 17.51
C GLU A 89 -21.58 -6.08 16.91
N LEU A 90 -21.60 -5.07 16.04
CA LEU A 90 -20.37 -4.54 15.45
C LEU A 90 -19.59 -3.74 16.49
N PRO A 91 -18.24 -3.71 16.42
CA PRO A 91 -17.44 -3.03 17.45
C PRO A 91 -17.75 -1.55 17.63
N ARG A 92 -18.12 -0.83 16.56
CA ARG A 92 -18.57 0.56 16.59
C ARG A 92 -19.82 0.81 17.44
N ASP A 93 -20.63 -0.23 17.65
CA ASP A 93 -21.87 -0.17 18.42
C ASP A 93 -21.69 -0.66 19.86
N TRP A 94 -20.52 -1.24 20.20
CA TRP A 94 -20.23 -1.69 21.56
C TRP A 94 -20.25 -0.52 22.55
N GLN A 95 -20.88 -0.74 23.70
CA GLN A 95 -21.00 0.27 24.75
C GLN A 95 -20.02 0.02 25.89
N THR A 96 -19.35 1.08 26.34
CA THR A 96 -18.56 1.01 27.58
C THR A 96 -19.50 0.82 28.77
N GLY A 97 -19.12 -0.06 29.69
CA GLY A 97 -19.95 -0.44 30.84
C GLY A 97 -20.98 -1.52 30.54
N SER A 98 -20.99 -2.13 29.34
CA SER A 98 -21.85 -3.29 29.06
C SER A 98 -21.62 -4.41 30.07
N VAL A 99 -22.70 -4.89 30.69
CA VAL A 99 -22.65 -5.92 31.72
C VAL A 99 -23.05 -7.27 31.15
N PHE A 100 -22.22 -8.28 31.37
CA PHE A 100 -22.46 -9.65 30.94
C PHE A 100 -22.49 -10.61 32.13
N GLN A 101 -23.46 -11.54 32.12
CA GLN A 101 -23.64 -12.54 33.17
C GLN A 101 -22.83 -13.81 32.87
N GLY A 102 -21.89 -14.13 33.76
CA GLY A 102 -21.20 -15.41 33.83
C GLY A 102 -22.06 -16.48 34.54
N LYS A 103 -21.43 -17.60 34.91
CA LYS A 103 -22.11 -18.64 35.70
C LYS A 103 -22.08 -18.33 37.20
N LYS A 104 -21.00 -17.69 37.68
CA LYS A 104 -20.72 -17.42 39.09
C LYS A 104 -20.67 -15.92 39.42
N GLY A 105 -20.61 -15.05 38.42
CA GLY A 105 -20.50 -13.60 38.63
C GLY A 105 -20.92 -12.81 37.38
N SER A 106 -20.88 -11.48 37.50
CA SER A 106 -21.16 -10.55 36.40
C SER A 106 -19.96 -9.65 36.14
N TYR A 107 -19.82 -9.19 34.89
CA TYR A 107 -18.65 -8.45 34.42
C TYR A 107 -19.07 -7.21 33.64
N ALA A 108 -18.59 -6.04 34.05
CA ALA A 108 -18.80 -4.78 33.33
C ALA A 108 -17.57 -4.50 32.46
N VAL A 109 -17.75 -4.47 31.13
CA VAL A 109 -16.64 -4.25 30.19
C VAL A 109 -16.53 -2.77 29.84
N ASN A 110 -15.42 -2.15 30.23
CA ASN A 110 -15.06 -0.79 29.88
C ASN A 110 -14.17 -0.80 28.64
N LEU A 111 -14.53 -0.02 27.64
CA LEU A 111 -13.79 0.07 26.38
C LEU A 111 -12.68 1.11 26.54
N GLN A 112 -11.43 0.67 26.43
CA GLN A 112 -10.25 1.51 26.54
C GLN A 112 -9.49 1.56 25.20
N PRO A 113 -8.84 2.69 24.92
CA PRO A 113 -9.04 3.98 25.56
C PRO A 113 -10.37 4.59 25.09
N GLY A 114 -10.78 5.68 25.74
CA GLY A 114 -11.71 6.61 25.10
C GLY A 114 -11.18 7.06 23.71
N PRO A 115 -12.06 7.54 22.82
CA PRO A 115 -11.65 8.03 21.50
C PRO A 115 -10.53 9.10 21.59
N GLY A 116 -9.55 9.03 20.70
CA GLY A 116 -8.50 10.07 20.54
C GLY A 116 -7.14 9.76 21.17
N ASN A 117 -6.95 8.59 21.80
CA ASN A 117 -5.63 8.16 22.26
C ASN A 117 -4.70 7.87 21.05
N PRO A 118 -3.46 8.39 21.04
CA PRO A 118 -2.54 8.16 19.93
C PRO A 118 -1.87 6.78 19.94
N LEU A 119 -1.89 6.02 21.04
CA LEU A 119 -1.14 4.76 21.19
C LEU A 119 -2.02 3.50 21.06
N GLU A 120 -3.30 3.64 21.36
CA GLU A 120 -4.29 2.57 21.31
C GLU A 120 -5.46 2.97 20.41
N VAL A 121 -6.16 1.98 19.87
CA VAL A 121 -7.33 2.18 19.02
C VAL A 121 -8.58 1.91 19.82
N SER A 122 -9.49 2.88 19.86
CA SER A 122 -10.77 2.67 20.54
C SER A 122 -11.58 1.60 19.81
N PRO A 123 -12.12 0.57 20.50
CA PRO A 123 -12.97 -0.45 19.89
C PRO A 123 -14.13 0.14 19.08
N ALA A 124 -14.72 1.22 19.60
CA ALA A 124 -15.85 1.92 19.01
C ALA A 124 -15.53 2.63 17.68
N SER A 125 -14.25 2.67 17.27
CA SER A 125 -13.84 3.21 15.97
C SER A 125 -13.75 2.15 14.86
N LEU A 126 -14.03 0.88 15.18
CA LEU A 126 -13.85 -0.25 14.25
C LEU A 126 -15.19 -0.72 13.69
N ASP A 127 -15.27 -0.88 12.37
CA ASP A 127 -16.44 -1.48 11.73
C ASP A 127 -16.47 -3.00 11.87
N ARG A 128 -15.29 -3.63 11.91
CA ARG A 128 -15.14 -5.06 12.19
C ARG A 128 -13.90 -5.37 12.99
N LEU A 129 -13.99 -6.46 13.74
CA LEU A 129 -12.89 -7.08 14.43
C LEU A 129 -12.74 -8.53 13.97
N ILE A 130 -11.54 -8.89 13.52
CA ILE A 130 -11.25 -10.22 13.00
C ILE A 130 -10.10 -10.81 13.82
N LEU A 131 -10.28 -12.00 14.40
CA LEU A 131 -9.15 -12.71 15.02
C LEU A 131 -8.08 -12.99 13.96
N ALA A 132 -6.83 -12.60 14.24
CA ALA A 132 -5.76 -12.73 13.24
C ALA A 132 -5.53 -14.19 12.82
N GLU A 133 -5.71 -15.14 13.73
CA GLU A 133 -5.65 -16.59 13.46
C GLU A 133 -6.72 -17.12 12.47
N LYS A 134 -7.76 -16.32 12.17
CA LYS A 134 -8.80 -16.69 11.20
C LYS A 134 -8.53 -16.13 9.81
N VAL A 135 -7.56 -15.22 9.67
CA VAL A 135 -7.13 -14.71 8.37
C VAL A 135 -6.35 -15.80 7.65
N ARG A 136 -6.79 -16.15 6.43
CA ARG A 136 -6.11 -17.14 5.60
C ARG A 136 -4.96 -16.46 4.88
N ILE A 137 -3.75 -16.71 5.36
CA ILE A 137 -2.52 -16.17 4.78
C ILE A 137 -2.18 -16.95 3.49
N ALA A 138 -1.70 -16.25 2.48
CA ALA A 138 -1.24 -16.84 1.22
C ALA A 138 -0.16 -17.92 1.46
N ARG A 139 -0.18 -18.99 0.65
CA ARG A 139 0.68 -20.18 0.88
C ARG A 139 2.18 -19.90 0.75
N ASP A 140 2.54 -18.90 -0.03
CA ASP A 140 3.90 -18.45 -0.31
C ASP A 140 4.39 -17.34 0.63
N CYS A 141 3.58 -17.01 1.65
CA CYS A 141 3.90 -15.99 2.64
C CYS A 141 3.99 -16.63 4.04
N GLU A 142 5.16 -16.53 4.66
CA GLU A 142 5.34 -16.96 6.05
C GLU A 142 4.71 -15.93 7.01
N PRO A 143 3.82 -16.36 7.93
CA PRO A 143 3.24 -15.47 8.93
C PRO A 143 4.29 -14.89 9.87
N VAL A 144 4.27 -13.58 10.05
CA VAL A 144 5.09 -12.85 11.02
C VAL A 144 4.31 -12.69 12.31
N ILE A 145 4.58 -13.59 13.26
CA ILE A 145 3.91 -13.66 14.56
C ILE A 145 4.96 -13.47 15.66
N GLU A 146 4.64 -12.65 16.66
CA GLU A 146 5.46 -12.50 17.87
C GLU A 146 4.69 -12.96 19.10
N PRO A 147 5.34 -13.75 19.98
CA PRO A 147 4.74 -14.14 21.25
C PRO A 147 4.72 -12.95 22.22
N GLY A 148 3.73 -12.96 23.10
CA GLY A 148 3.55 -11.95 24.13
C GLY A 148 2.14 -12.08 24.70
N LEU A 149 1.75 -11.17 25.57
CA LEU A 149 0.42 -11.17 26.16
C LEU A 149 -0.63 -10.62 25.17
N GLY A 150 -1.76 -11.31 25.07
CA GLY A 150 -2.97 -10.79 24.43
C GLY A 150 -3.33 -11.50 23.13
N VAL A 151 -4.44 -11.09 22.53
CA VAL A 151 -4.99 -11.76 21.34
C VAL A 151 -4.77 -10.88 20.10
N PRO A 152 -3.92 -11.30 19.14
CA PRO A 152 -3.76 -10.58 17.89
C PRO A 152 -5.07 -10.56 17.07
N VAL A 153 -5.43 -9.37 16.61
CA VAL A 153 -6.66 -9.07 15.86
C VAL A 153 -6.38 -8.10 14.73
N VAL A 154 -7.22 -8.13 13.70
CA VAL A 154 -7.28 -7.09 12.68
C VAL A 154 -8.50 -6.22 12.96
N GLY A 155 -8.25 -4.93 13.22
CA GLY A 155 -9.29 -3.92 13.29
C GLY A 155 -9.53 -3.34 11.89
N GLN A 156 -10.74 -3.51 11.37
CA GLN A 156 -11.12 -2.98 10.07
C GLN A 156 -11.94 -1.71 10.22
N VAL A 157 -11.55 -0.68 9.48
CA VAL A 157 -12.32 0.56 9.30
C VAL A 157 -12.61 0.71 7.81
N LEU A 158 -13.89 0.76 7.44
CA LEU A 158 -14.32 0.91 6.07
C LEU A 158 -14.02 2.30 5.52
N HIS A 159 -13.80 2.36 4.22
CA HIS A 159 -13.66 3.62 3.51
C HIS A 159 -14.99 4.39 3.48
N SER A 160 -14.95 5.66 3.85
CA SER A 160 -15.98 6.65 3.56
C SER A 160 -15.32 7.97 3.20
N GLU A 161 -16.01 8.84 2.45
CA GLU A 161 -15.45 10.16 2.09
C GLU A 161 -15.14 11.02 3.33
N GLU A 162 -16.00 10.94 4.35
CA GLU A 162 -15.79 11.61 5.64
C GLU A 162 -14.52 11.13 6.35
N LEU A 163 -14.32 9.80 6.43
CA LEU A 163 -13.13 9.23 7.05
C LEU A 163 -11.88 9.50 6.22
N ALA A 164 -11.96 9.47 4.89
CA ALA A 164 -10.85 9.80 4.00
C ALA A 164 -10.44 11.29 4.09
N ALA A 165 -11.40 12.18 4.35
CA ALA A 165 -11.11 13.58 4.64
C ALA A 165 -10.38 13.76 5.98
N LYS A 166 -10.75 12.97 7.01
CA LYS A 166 -10.13 12.98 8.34
C LYS A 166 -8.77 12.27 8.39
N TYR A 167 -8.61 11.18 7.63
CA TYR A 167 -7.42 10.34 7.60
C TYR A 167 -6.84 10.33 6.18
N PRO A 168 -5.92 11.26 5.87
CA PRO A 168 -5.34 11.38 4.53
C PRO A 168 -4.75 10.06 4.03
N MET A 169 -4.91 9.78 2.73
CA MET A 169 -4.38 8.56 2.10
C MET A 169 -5.00 7.26 2.66
N MET A 170 -6.27 7.30 3.06
CA MET A 170 -7.01 6.12 3.53
C MET A 170 -7.29 5.15 2.38
N PRO A 171 -6.95 3.85 2.48
CA PRO A 171 -7.22 2.88 1.43
C PRO A 171 -8.69 2.80 1.02
N LEU A 172 -8.94 2.57 -0.27
CA LEU A 172 -10.29 2.41 -0.84
C LEU A 172 -10.99 1.13 -0.36
N ASN A 173 -10.24 0.10 0.02
CA ASN A 173 -10.79 -1.10 0.69
C ASN A 173 -10.87 -0.98 2.22
N GLY A 174 -10.68 0.23 2.74
CA GLY A 174 -10.66 0.50 4.18
C GLY A 174 -9.31 0.21 4.83
N ALA A 175 -9.11 0.76 6.02
CA ALA A 175 -7.91 0.53 6.82
C ALA A 175 -7.98 -0.84 7.51
N GLN A 176 -6.88 -1.60 7.46
CA GLN A 176 -6.72 -2.90 8.11
C GLN A 176 -5.62 -2.80 9.16
N LEU A 177 -5.98 -2.44 10.38
CA LEU A 177 -5.05 -2.14 11.47
C LEU A 177 -4.53 -3.42 12.12
N THR A 178 -3.22 -3.52 12.31
CA THR A 178 -2.64 -4.56 13.17
C THR A 178 -2.85 -4.18 14.63
N LEU A 179 -3.61 -4.99 15.37
CA LEU A 179 -3.96 -4.73 16.76
C LEU A 179 -3.75 -5.96 17.64
N THR A 180 -3.62 -5.72 18.95
CA THR A 180 -3.59 -6.75 19.99
C THR A 180 -4.59 -6.39 21.07
N ALA A 181 -5.53 -7.29 21.30
CA ALA A 181 -6.53 -7.14 22.35
C ALA A 181 -5.96 -7.59 23.69
N VAL A 182 -6.11 -6.76 24.72
CA VAL A 182 -5.78 -7.08 26.11
C VAL A 182 -6.97 -6.69 26.97
N LEU A 183 -7.38 -7.58 27.87
CA LEU A 183 -8.44 -7.37 28.84
C LEU A 183 -7.88 -7.43 30.26
N GLU A 184 -7.88 -6.30 30.97
CA GLU A 184 -7.46 -6.23 32.37
C GLU A 184 -8.68 -6.36 33.30
N PHE A 185 -8.50 -6.99 34.46
CA PHE A 185 -9.58 -7.13 35.43
C PHE A 185 -9.22 -6.48 36.76
N ASP A 186 -10.13 -5.67 37.29
CA ASP A 186 -10.04 -5.12 38.64
C ASP A 186 -10.23 -6.23 39.68
N PRO A 187 -9.85 -6.02 40.95
CA PRO A 187 -10.20 -6.95 42.02
C PRO A 187 -11.72 -7.14 42.13
N PRO A 188 -12.22 -8.35 42.44
CA PRO A 188 -13.64 -8.58 42.64
C PRO A 188 -14.18 -7.76 43.82
N GLN A 189 -15.37 -7.18 43.66
CA GLN A 189 -16.10 -6.47 44.71
C GLN A 189 -17.41 -7.23 45.01
N ALA A 190 -17.83 -7.24 46.27
CA ALA A 190 -19.08 -7.86 46.67
C ALA A 190 -20.27 -7.13 46.01
N ASP A 191 -21.26 -7.89 45.53
CA ASP A 191 -22.55 -7.41 45.02
C ASP A 191 -22.50 -6.45 43.81
N LEU A 192 -21.33 -6.28 43.18
CA LEU A 192 -21.14 -5.46 41.99
C LEU A 192 -20.55 -6.27 40.84
N PRO A 193 -20.90 -5.96 39.57
CA PRO A 193 -20.19 -6.52 38.43
C PRO A 193 -18.70 -6.21 38.51
N ARG A 194 -17.85 -7.22 38.31
CA ARG A 194 -16.41 -7.04 38.27
C ARG A 194 -16.04 -6.20 37.04
N ALA A 195 -15.43 -5.04 37.27
CA ALA A 195 -14.96 -4.19 36.19
C ALA A 195 -13.79 -4.84 35.43
N CYS A 196 -13.82 -4.74 34.12
CA CYS A 196 -12.73 -5.15 33.24
C CYS A 196 -12.54 -4.12 32.12
N HIS A 197 -11.30 -3.99 31.65
CA HIS A 197 -10.87 -2.91 30.76
C HIS A 197 -10.29 -3.51 29.49
N LEU A 198 -10.98 -3.34 28.36
CA LEU A 198 -10.59 -3.90 27.07
C LEU A 198 -9.81 -2.87 26.27
N HIS A 199 -8.55 -3.19 25.98
CA HIS A 199 -7.61 -2.37 25.22
C HIS A 199 -7.32 -2.99 23.84
N PHE A 200 -7.17 -2.15 22.81
CA PHE A 200 -6.57 -2.55 21.53
C PHE A 200 -5.30 -1.75 21.25
N TYR A 201 -4.16 -2.38 21.53
CA TYR A 201 -2.85 -1.81 21.25
C TYR A 201 -2.46 -1.99 19.80
N ASN A 202 -1.72 -1.04 19.21
CA ASN A 202 -1.05 -1.25 17.92
C ASN A 202 0.42 -1.65 18.15
N PRO A 203 0.78 -2.94 18.03
CA PRO A 203 2.13 -3.43 18.31
C PRO A 203 3.19 -2.96 17.30
N LEU A 204 2.80 -2.30 16.21
CA LEU A 204 3.75 -1.65 15.29
C LEU A 204 4.28 -0.31 15.83
N ARG A 205 3.55 0.32 16.75
CA ARG A 205 3.92 1.59 17.37
C ARG A 205 4.37 1.38 18.81
N GLN A 206 3.71 0.45 19.49
CA GLN A 206 3.96 0.13 20.87
C GLN A 206 3.99 -1.40 21.05
N PRO A 207 5.15 -2.06 20.87
CA PRO A 207 5.26 -3.51 21.03
C PRO A 207 5.19 -3.96 22.51
N LYS A 208 5.22 -3.02 23.46
CA LYS A 208 5.09 -3.28 24.90
C LYS A 208 4.11 -2.31 25.54
N ALA A 209 3.24 -2.82 26.40
CA ALA A 209 2.31 -2.01 27.18
C ALA A 209 2.48 -2.24 28.68
N THR A 210 2.08 -1.25 29.47
CA THR A 210 1.98 -1.42 30.92
C THR A 210 0.67 -2.15 31.20
N VAL A 211 0.76 -3.41 31.59
CA VAL A 211 -0.39 -4.28 31.88
C VAL A 211 -0.23 -4.79 33.31
N ALA A 212 -1.24 -4.58 34.17
CA ALA A 212 -1.17 -4.85 35.61
C ALA A 212 0.09 -4.24 36.28
N GLY A 213 0.46 -3.03 35.88
CA GLY A 213 1.65 -2.33 36.39
C GLY A 213 3.00 -2.89 35.92
N ARG A 214 3.01 -3.85 34.97
CA ARG A 214 4.23 -4.47 34.42
C ARG A 214 4.40 -4.11 32.96
N ASN A 215 5.62 -3.73 32.57
CA ASN A 215 5.96 -3.53 31.17
C ASN A 215 6.03 -4.88 30.44
N THR A 216 5.00 -5.19 29.64
CA THR A 216 4.74 -6.51 29.08
C THR A 216 4.83 -6.45 27.55
N THR A 217 5.56 -7.38 26.95
CA THR A 217 5.55 -7.56 25.48
C THR A 217 4.19 -8.07 25.04
N LEU A 218 3.63 -7.42 24.02
CA LEU A 218 2.34 -7.78 23.45
C LEU A 218 2.52 -8.88 22.40
N ALA A 219 1.56 -9.81 22.33
CA ALA A 219 1.46 -10.69 21.18
C ALA A 219 1.24 -9.87 19.91
N ALA A 220 1.72 -10.31 18.75
CA ALA A 220 1.44 -9.63 17.50
C ALA A 220 1.32 -10.60 16.33
N ASN A 221 0.48 -10.26 15.36
CA ASN A 221 0.46 -10.87 14.04
C ASN A 221 0.52 -9.75 13.00
N TYR A 222 1.70 -9.52 12.44
CA TYR A 222 1.94 -8.40 11.53
C TYR A 222 1.50 -8.69 10.09
N THR A 223 1.24 -9.96 9.76
CA THR A 223 0.88 -10.40 8.40
C THR A 223 -0.63 -10.33 8.15
N ALA A 224 -1.44 -10.70 9.13
CA ALA A 224 -2.89 -10.85 8.95
C ALA A 224 -3.57 -9.59 8.40
N SER A 225 -3.22 -8.39 8.90
CA SER A 225 -3.85 -7.16 8.39
C SER A 225 -3.35 -6.78 6.98
N LYS A 226 -2.16 -7.22 6.59
CA LYS A 226 -1.54 -6.94 5.28
C LYS A 226 -2.12 -7.87 4.22
N GLU A 227 -2.41 -9.12 4.59
CA GLU A 227 -3.16 -10.06 3.76
C GLU A 227 -4.52 -9.46 3.37
N LEU A 228 -5.26 -8.93 4.36
CA LEU A 228 -6.55 -8.29 4.10
C LEU A 228 -6.42 -6.95 3.34
N ALA A 229 -5.34 -6.20 3.54
CA ALA A 229 -5.15 -4.92 2.87
C ALA A 229 -4.74 -5.06 1.39
N LEU A 230 -3.91 -6.05 1.06
CA LEU A 230 -3.25 -6.15 -0.24
C LEU A 230 -3.66 -7.37 -1.08
N ASN A 231 -4.14 -8.45 -0.44
CA ASN A 231 -4.43 -9.73 -1.11
C ASN A 231 -5.89 -10.19 -0.95
N ASP A 232 -6.81 -9.28 -0.63
CA ASP A 232 -8.26 -9.54 -0.59
C ASP A 232 -8.92 -9.67 -1.99
N GLY A 233 -8.14 -9.42 -3.05
CA GLY A 233 -8.58 -9.42 -4.45
C GLY A 233 -9.24 -8.11 -4.92
N PHE A 234 -9.42 -7.12 -4.04
CA PHE A 234 -9.96 -5.80 -4.41
C PHE A 234 -8.99 -5.05 -5.34
N LEU A 235 -7.72 -4.93 -4.94
CA LEU A 235 -6.71 -4.19 -5.71
C LEU A 235 -6.43 -4.81 -7.09
N ARG A 236 -6.48 -6.14 -7.21
CA ARG A 236 -6.28 -6.84 -8.49
C ARG A 236 -7.28 -6.42 -9.57
N ARG A 237 -8.48 -5.95 -9.18
CA ARG A 237 -9.48 -5.44 -10.13
C ARG A 237 -9.06 -4.10 -10.75
N PHE A 238 -8.16 -3.35 -10.11
CA PHE A 238 -7.58 -2.12 -10.66
C PHE A 238 -6.54 -2.38 -11.75
N SER A 239 -5.85 -3.52 -11.77
CA SER A 239 -4.85 -3.81 -12.80
C SER A 239 -5.45 -3.77 -14.22
N LEU A 240 -6.50 -4.57 -14.47
CA LEU A 240 -7.16 -4.61 -15.78
C LEU A 240 -7.96 -3.32 -16.06
N THR A 241 -8.67 -2.81 -15.05
CA THR A 241 -9.52 -1.61 -15.21
C THR A 241 -8.69 -0.36 -15.44
N GLY A 242 -7.62 -0.14 -14.68
CA GLY A 242 -6.72 1.01 -14.83
C GLY A 242 -5.86 0.97 -16.09
N LEU A 243 -5.70 -0.20 -16.71
CA LEU A 243 -5.11 -0.31 -18.04
C LEU A 243 -6.11 0.05 -19.14
N LEU A 244 -7.29 -0.58 -19.15
CA LEU A 244 -8.25 -0.51 -20.27
C LEU A 244 -9.21 0.68 -20.18
N PHE A 245 -9.57 1.11 -18.98
CA PHE A 245 -10.49 2.21 -18.67
C PHE A 245 -9.90 3.17 -17.61
N PRO A 246 -8.74 3.82 -17.88
CA PRO A 246 -8.15 4.80 -16.98
C PRO A 246 -9.11 5.85 -16.40
N ASP A 247 -10.10 6.28 -17.17
CA ASP A 247 -11.11 7.27 -16.78
C ASP A 247 -11.91 6.84 -15.54
N LYS A 248 -12.15 5.55 -15.38
CA LYS A 248 -12.96 5.00 -14.28
C LYS A 248 -12.26 5.00 -12.94
N VAL A 249 -10.93 5.06 -12.93
CA VAL A 249 -10.10 4.97 -11.70
C VAL A 249 -9.16 6.17 -11.55
N LEU A 250 -9.28 7.19 -12.41
CA LEU A 250 -8.39 8.36 -12.38
C LEU A 250 -8.55 9.17 -11.09
N ASN A 251 -9.77 9.23 -10.55
CA ASN A 251 -10.05 9.91 -9.28
C ASN A 251 -9.48 9.15 -8.07
N ASP A 252 -9.18 7.87 -8.24
CA ASP A 252 -8.59 6.97 -7.24
C ASP A 252 -7.05 6.94 -7.30
N ALA A 253 -6.45 7.78 -8.17
CA ALA A 253 -5.01 7.80 -8.38
C ALA A 253 -4.29 8.59 -7.27
N GLU A 254 -3.90 7.88 -6.22
CA GLU A 254 -3.32 8.46 -5.00
C GLU A 254 -2.35 7.51 -4.29
N LEU A 255 -1.60 8.06 -3.34
CA LEU A 255 -0.91 7.31 -2.31
C LEU A 255 -1.90 6.78 -1.28
N TYR A 256 -1.62 5.59 -0.79
CA TYR A 256 -2.39 4.95 0.25
C TYR A 256 -1.47 4.40 1.34
N ARG A 257 -1.90 4.56 2.59
CA ARG A 257 -1.18 4.07 3.77
C ARG A 257 -1.76 2.75 4.25
N LEU A 258 -0.90 1.85 4.71
CA LEU A 258 -1.32 0.58 5.30
C LEU A 258 -1.56 0.66 6.81
N GLU A 259 -1.03 1.69 7.46
CA GLU A 259 -1.05 1.87 8.91
C GLU A 259 -1.27 3.34 9.27
N ILE A 260 -1.60 3.59 10.55
CA ILE A 260 -1.65 4.94 11.13
C ILE A 260 -0.28 5.61 10.92
N TYR A 261 -0.30 6.87 10.47
CA TYR A 261 0.91 7.64 10.21
C TYR A 261 1.73 7.84 11.48
N ASP A 262 3.04 7.59 11.40
CA ASP A 262 4.01 7.87 12.46
C ASP A 262 5.07 8.85 11.93
N PRO A 263 5.21 10.05 12.51
CA PRO A 263 6.15 11.07 12.05
C PRO A 263 7.62 10.64 12.20
N LYS A 264 7.91 9.64 13.04
CA LYS A 264 9.26 9.12 13.28
C LYS A 264 9.67 8.05 12.27
N ARG A 265 8.70 7.39 11.62
CA ARG A 265 8.95 6.29 10.68
C ARG A 265 9.05 6.80 9.25
N ILE A 266 10.02 6.25 8.53
CA ILE A 266 10.34 6.62 7.16
C ILE A 266 9.30 6.01 6.21
N PRO A 267 8.59 6.80 5.40
CA PRO A 267 7.75 6.25 4.34
C PRO A 267 8.59 5.48 3.31
N VAL A 268 8.16 4.25 2.98
CA VAL A 268 8.65 3.51 1.81
C VAL A 268 7.53 3.48 0.80
N VAL A 269 7.65 4.27 -0.27
CA VAL A 269 6.62 4.40 -1.30
C VAL A 269 6.87 3.38 -2.40
N PHE A 270 5.96 2.42 -2.52
CA PHE A 270 5.97 1.38 -3.54
C PHE A 270 5.17 1.82 -4.77
N VAL A 271 5.81 1.77 -5.95
CA VAL A 271 5.23 2.25 -7.21
C VAL A 271 5.25 1.11 -8.24
N HIS A 272 4.07 0.53 -8.52
CA HIS A 272 3.93 -0.58 -9.47
C HIS A 272 4.13 -0.15 -10.93
N GLY A 273 4.32 -1.12 -11.82
CA GLY A 273 4.48 -0.91 -13.26
C GLY A 273 3.19 -0.96 -14.08
N LEU A 274 3.36 -1.08 -15.40
CA LEU A 274 2.28 -1.24 -16.38
C LEU A 274 1.57 -2.60 -16.22
N MET A 275 0.24 -2.63 -16.40
CA MET A 275 -0.61 -3.85 -16.22
C MET A 275 -0.45 -4.50 -14.84
N SER A 276 -0.18 -3.71 -13.82
CA SER A 276 0.06 -4.16 -12.45
C SER A 276 -0.78 -3.38 -11.46
N ASP A 277 -0.71 -3.77 -10.20
CA ASP A 277 -1.41 -3.16 -9.08
C ASP A 277 -0.60 -3.35 -7.77
N PRO A 278 -0.96 -2.65 -6.68
CA PRO A 278 -0.16 -2.68 -5.45
C PRO A 278 -0.03 -4.06 -4.77
N HIS A 279 -0.84 -5.07 -5.14
CA HIS A 279 -0.72 -6.43 -4.60
C HIS A 279 0.70 -7.00 -4.71
N ILE A 280 1.44 -6.68 -5.79
CA ILE A 280 2.79 -7.23 -6.03
C ILE A 280 3.78 -6.95 -4.90
N TRP A 281 3.48 -5.96 -4.06
CA TRP A 281 4.32 -5.56 -2.93
C TRP A 281 4.04 -6.35 -1.66
N TYR A 282 2.99 -7.18 -1.62
CA TYR A 282 2.56 -7.91 -0.42
C TYR A 282 3.72 -8.65 0.27
N ASN A 283 4.45 -9.49 -0.47
CA ASN A 283 5.57 -10.25 0.09
C ASN A 283 6.74 -9.36 0.54
N THR A 284 7.04 -8.28 -0.19
CA THR A 284 8.09 -7.32 0.19
C THR A 284 7.72 -6.57 1.47
N ILE A 285 6.47 -6.13 1.57
CA ILE A 285 5.93 -5.41 2.73
C ILE A 285 5.90 -6.32 3.95
N ASN A 286 5.46 -7.57 3.79
CA ASN A 286 5.51 -8.56 4.86
C ASN A 286 6.95 -8.82 5.32
N ALA A 287 7.92 -8.84 4.39
CA ALA A 287 9.33 -9.03 4.71
C ALA A 287 10.00 -7.82 5.40
N ILE A 288 9.47 -6.60 5.20
CA ILE A 288 9.83 -5.43 6.01
C ILE A 288 9.33 -5.61 7.43
N TYR A 289 8.08 -6.06 7.60
CA TYR A 289 7.50 -6.30 8.93
C TYR A 289 8.09 -7.53 9.65
N SER A 290 8.68 -8.48 8.92
CA SER A 290 9.38 -9.63 9.51
C SER A 290 10.73 -9.29 10.12
N ASP A 291 11.29 -8.13 9.78
CA ASP A 291 12.57 -7.66 10.29
C ASP A 291 12.34 -6.61 11.39
N PRO A 292 12.64 -6.90 12.67
CA PRO A 292 12.32 -5.98 13.78
C PRO A 292 12.93 -4.59 13.60
N GLU A 293 14.11 -4.51 12.99
CA GLU A 293 14.84 -3.27 12.75
C GLU A 293 14.14 -2.43 11.67
N LEU A 294 13.75 -3.05 10.55
CA LEU A 294 13.02 -2.35 9.49
C LEU A 294 11.61 -1.99 9.95
N ARG A 295 10.91 -2.91 10.63
CA ARG A 295 9.58 -2.70 11.18
C ARG A 295 9.53 -1.52 12.15
N ALA A 296 10.56 -1.31 12.96
CA ALA A 296 10.60 -0.17 13.89
C ALA A 296 10.76 1.18 13.18
N HIS A 297 11.37 1.20 11.99
CA HIS A 297 11.80 2.44 11.35
C HIS A 297 11.07 2.82 10.06
N TYR A 298 10.45 1.87 9.36
CA TYR A 298 9.83 2.10 8.05
C TYR A 298 8.33 1.91 8.07
N GLN A 299 7.58 2.75 7.35
CA GLN A 299 6.14 2.61 7.15
C GLN A 299 5.83 2.48 5.64
N PRO A 300 5.52 1.28 5.13
CA PRO A 300 5.15 1.05 3.74
C PRO A 300 3.88 1.77 3.29
N TRP A 301 3.97 2.50 2.17
CA TRP A 301 2.85 3.10 1.43
C TRP A 301 2.86 2.59 -0.01
N TYR A 302 1.72 2.62 -0.69
CA TYR A 302 1.66 2.28 -2.11
C TYR A 302 0.99 3.37 -2.92
N PHE A 303 1.45 3.54 -4.16
CA PHE A 303 0.78 4.38 -5.14
C PHE A 303 -0.10 3.50 -6.02
N LEU A 304 -1.39 3.82 -6.07
CA LEU A 304 -2.36 3.21 -6.98
C LEU A 304 -2.68 4.20 -8.09
N TYR A 305 -2.62 3.78 -9.34
CA TYR A 305 -2.88 4.67 -10.48
C TYR A 305 -3.27 3.90 -11.75
N PRO A 306 -3.98 4.54 -12.70
CA PRO A 306 -4.26 3.93 -13.99
C PRO A 306 -2.98 3.82 -14.84
N SER A 307 -2.43 2.61 -14.90
CA SER A 307 -1.15 2.38 -15.58
C SER A 307 -1.19 2.56 -17.11
N GLY A 308 -2.37 2.67 -17.72
CA GLY A 308 -2.52 3.00 -19.16
C GLY A 308 -2.12 4.43 -19.53
N MET A 309 -1.95 5.33 -18.55
CA MET A 309 -1.61 6.74 -18.75
C MET A 309 -0.11 6.96 -19.05
N ALA A 310 0.20 7.99 -19.85
CA ALA A 310 1.59 8.35 -20.20
C ALA A 310 2.46 8.60 -18.97
N VAL A 311 3.73 8.15 -19.03
CA VAL A 311 4.68 8.23 -17.91
C VAL A 311 4.78 9.65 -17.31
N PRO A 312 4.94 10.74 -18.09
CA PRO A 312 4.99 12.08 -17.51
C PRO A 312 3.70 12.47 -16.76
N SER A 313 2.53 12.15 -17.32
CA SER A 313 1.24 12.50 -16.72
C SER A 313 1.00 11.75 -15.41
N THR A 314 1.35 10.47 -15.37
CA THR A 314 1.27 9.67 -14.16
C THR A 314 2.31 10.12 -13.12
N SER A 315 3.51 10.51 -13.55
CA SER A 315 4.53 11.04 -12.64
C SER A 315 4.05 12.33 -11.98
N TRP A 316 3.34 13.19 -12.73
CA TRP A 316 2.68 14.36 -12.16
C TRP A 316 1.61 14.00 -11.12
N GLN A 317 0.79 12.97 -11.36
CA GLN A 317 -0.18 12.50 -10.36
C GLN A 317 0.50 12.01 -9.07
N LEU A 318 1.57 11.21 -9.21
CA LEU A 318 2.36 10.76 -8.07
C LEU A 318 2.96 11.95 -7.30
N ARG A 319 3.49 12.96 -8.01
CA ARG A 319 4.05 14.16 -7.38
C ARG A 319 3.00 14.93 -6.59
N ARG A 320 1.84 15.18 -7.21
CA ARG A 320 0.71 15.84 -6.55
C ARG A 320 0.26 15.08 -5.31
N SER A 321 0.21 13.75 -5.39
CA SER A 321 -0.18 12.92 -4.26
C SER A 321 0.86 12.93 -3.13
N LEU A 322 2.16 12.94 -3.45
CA LEU A 322 3.22 13.13 -2.46
C LEU A 322 3.14 14.51 -1.78
N GLU A 323 2.92 15.57 -2.56
CA GLU A 323 2.73 16.93 -2.05
C GLU A 323 1.48 17.04 -1.16
N GLN A 324 0.38 16.41 -1.55
CA GLN A 324 -0.85 16.34 -0.75
C GLN A 324 -0.65 15.55 0.54
N ALA A 325 0.06 14.42 0.47
CA ALA A 325 0.39 13.62 1.65
C ALA A 325 1.23 14.45 2.63
N ARG A 326 2.26 15.14 2.15
CA ARG A 326 3.09 16.01 2.98
C ARG A 326 2.29 17.16 3.58
N ALA A 327 1.54 17.91 2.77
CA ALA A 327 0.75 19.04 3.24
C ALA A 327 -0.28 18.67 4.32
N ARG A 328 -0.79 17.43 4.31
CA ARG A 328 -1.79 16.95 5.28
C ARG A 328 -1.21 16.21 6.48
N LEU A 329 -0.04 15.59 6.35
CA LEU A 329 0.56 14.75 7.41
C LEU A 329 1.76 15.40 8.10
N ASP A 330 2.49 16.25 7.38
CA ASP A 330 3.72 16.95 7.79
C ASP A 330 3.65 18.42 7.29
N PRO A 331 2.68 19.23 7.77
CA PRO A 331 2.46 20.60 7.27
C PRO A 331 3.63 21.53 7.57
N GLU A 332 4.32 21.34 8.70
CA GLU A 332 5.51 22.12 9.09
C GLU A 332 6.77 21.66 8.36
N GLY A 333 6.74 20.48 7.75
CA GLY A 333 7.84 19.95 6.95
C GLY A 333 9.02 19.43 7.80
N ASP A 334 8.84 19.23 9.10
CA ASP A 334 9.88 18.87 10.06
C ASP A 334 9.82 17.40 10.52
N ASP A 335 8.86 16.61 10.03
CA ASP A 335 8.77 15.19 10.39
C ASP A 335 10.05 14.43 9.98
N PRO A 336 10.76 13.80 10.95
CA PRO A 336 12.05 13.18 10.67
C PRO A 336 11.93 11.92 9.79
N GLY A 337 10.77 11.27 9.80
CA GLY A 337 10.45 10.15 8.92
C GLY A 337 10.19 10.60 7.48
N MET A 338 9.29 11.57 7.29
CA MET A 338 8.90 12.10 5.97
C MET A 338 10.11 12.61 5.19
N ASN A 339 11.02 13.33 5.86
CA ASN A 339 12.23 13.93 5.28
C ASN A 339 13.33 12.92 4.88
N ARG A 340 13.06 11.61 4.99
CA ARG A 340 14.00 10.52 4.68
C ARG A 340 13.39 9.46 3.75
N MET A 341 12.31 9.79 3.06
CA MET A 341 11.51 8.87 2.25
C MET A 341 12.36 8.05 1.26
N VAL A 342 12.00 6.78 1.11
CA VAL A 342 12.56 5.86 0.12
C VAL A 342 11.48 5.50 -0.89
N MET A 343 11.81 5.46 -2.18
CA MET A 343 10.90 4.93 -3.20
C MET A 343 11.41 3.63 -3.78
N VAL A 344 10.50 2.69 -3.98
CA VAL A 344 10.74 1.40 -4.64
C VAL A 344 9.84 1.32 -5.87
N GLY A 345 10.44 1.32 -7.05
CA GLY A 345 9.71 1.34 -8.31
C GLY A 345 9.98 0.11 -9.16
N HIS A 346 8.92 -0.59 -9.56
CA HIS A 346 9.01 -1.70 -10.53
C HIS A 346 8.69 -1.22 -11.94
N SER A 347 9.50 -1.62 -12.92
CA SER A 347 9.24 -1.35 -14.34
C SER A 347 8.96 0.14 -14.58
N MET A 348 7.84 0.48 -15.21
CA MET A 348 7.39 1.86 -15.40
C MET A 348 7.35 2.69 -14.10
N GLY A 349 7.00 2.09 -12.96
CA GLY A 349 6.95 2.75 -11.66
C GLY A 349 8.31 3.29 -11.19
N GLY A 350 9.41 2.69 -11.65
CA GLY A 350 10.75 3.22 -11.43
C GLY A 350 11.03 4.52 -12.18
N LEU A 351 10.48 4.70 -13.38
CA LEU A 351 10.57 5.96 -14.11
C LEU A 351 9.80 7.06 -13.37
N LEU A 352 8.59 6.74 -12.89
CA LEU A 352 7.78 7.67 -12.08
C LEU A 352 8.52 8.10 -10.82
N SER A 353 9.16 7.14 -10.13
CA SER A 353 9.95 7.38 -8.92
C SER A 353 11.18 8.25 -9.20
N ARG A 354 11.93 7.94 -10.27
CA ARG A 354 13.10 8.73 -10.70
C ARG A 354 12.74 10.20 -10.93
N MET A 355 11.62 10.46 -11.62
CA MET A 355 11.17 11.82 -11.90
C MET A 355 10.87 12.65 -10.65
N GLN A 356 10.66 12.05 -9.48
CA GLN A 356 10.45 12.81 -8.25
C GLN A 356 11.76 13.30 -7.61
N THR A 357 12.90 12.89 -8.11
CA THR A 357 14.21 13.21 -7.52
C THR A 357 15.04 14.16 -8.37
N ILE A 358 14.55 14.55 -9.54
CA ILE A 358 15.27 15.39 -10.50
C ILE A 358 14.52 16.69 -10.75
N ASP A 359 15.27 17.71 -11.16
CA ASP A 359 14.71 18.95 -11.69
C ASP A 359 14.62 18.81 -13.21
N SER A 360 13.44 19.03 -13.81
CA SER A 360 13.28 18.82 -15.25
C SER A 360 14.00 19.87 -16.09
N GLY A 361 14.19 21.08 -15.52
CA GLY A 361 14.43 22.31 -16.28
C GLY A 361 13.48 22.41 -17.47
N ASP A 362 14.01 22.86 -18.60
CA ASP A 362 13.31 22.83 -19.90
C ASP A 362 13.61 21.57 -20.73
N GLY A 363 14.46 20.66 -20.26
CA GLY A 363 14.91 19.52 -21.06
C GLY A 363 13.77 18.60 -21.49
N ILE A 364 12.85 18.30 -20.58
CA ILE A 364 11.68 17.47 -20.88
C ILE A 364 10.68 18.23 -21.76
N TRP A 365 10.44 19.51 -21.51
CA TRP A 365 9.59 20.37 -22.35
C TRP A 365 10.09 20.39 -23.80
N ASN A 366 11.38 20.66 -23.99
CA ASN A 366 12.05 20.74 -25.29
C ASN A 366 12.12 19.40 -26.04
N ALA A 367 11.83 18.29 -25.35
CA ALA A 367 11.68 16.99 -26.01
C ALA A 367 10.34 16.88 -26.77
N TYR A 368 9.31 17.59 -26.31
CA TYR A 368 7.97 17.61 -26.91
C TYR A 368 7.77 18.80 -27.85
N PHE A 369 8.23 20.00 -27.46
CA PHE A 369 7.92 21.25 -28.15
C PHE A 369 9.19 22.02 -28.56
N ASN A 370 9.12 22.74 -29.68
CA ASN A 370 10.16 23.63 -30.20
C ASN A 370 9.92 25.11 -29.83
N CYS A 371 8.93 25.39 -29.00
CA CYS A 371 8.56 26.75 -28.60
C CYS A 371 8.31 26.85 -27.11
N GLU A 372 8.32 28.09 -26.60
CA GLU A 372 7.87 28.37 -25.24
C GLU A 372 6.40 28.01 -25.04
N ALA A 373 6.04 27.69 -23.79
CA ALA A 373 4.70 27.28 -23.40
C ALA A 373 3.64 28.32 -23.78
N GLU A 374 3.93 29.59 -23.61
CA GLU A 374 3.03 30.72 -23.87
C GLU A 374 2.72 30.91 -25.36
N LYS A 375 3.50 30.28 -26.26
CA LYS A 375 3.25 30.30 -27.71
C LYS A 375 2.31 29.18 -28.17
N LEU A 376 1.97 28.23 -27.30
CA LEU A 376 1.02 27.17 -27.62
C LEU A 376 -0.41 27.70 -27.69
N ARG A 377 -1.09 27.41 -28.79
CA ARG A 377 -2.51 27.66 -29.03
C ARG A 377 -3.34 26.55 -28.41
N VAL A 378 -3.41 26.52 -27.09
CA VAL A 378 -4.21 25.54 -26.31
C VAL A 378 -5.01 26.27 -25.23
N SER A 379 -5.99 25.60 -24.62
CA SER A 379 -6.73 26.19 -23.50
C SER A 379 -5.81 26.44 -22.30
N LYS A 380 -6.17 27.40 -21.42
CA LYS A 380 -5.39 27.69 -20.20
C LYS A 380 -5.21 26.47 -19.30
N SER A 381 -6.24 25.62 -19.18
CA SER A 381 -6.20 24.37 -18.42
C SER A 381 -5.24 23.35 -19.05
N THR A 382 -5.26 23.19 -20.38
CA THR A 382 -4.30 22.34 -21.10
C THR A 382 -2.88 22.85 -20.92
N LEU A 383 -2.64 24.15 -21.07
CA LEU A 383 -1.33 24.77 -20.89
C LEU A 383 -0.78 24.51 -19.48
N GLN A 384 -1.59 24.73 -18.45
CA GLN A 384 -1.19 24.47 -17.07
C GLN A 384 -0.89 22.99 -16.83
N ARG A 385 -1.71 22.08 -17.38
CA ARG A 385 -1.47 20.63 -17.28
C ARG A 385 -0.15 20.25 -17.93
N LEU A 386 0.17 20.78 -19.11
CA LEU A 386 1.45 20.55 -19.79
C LEU A 386 2.63 21.08 -18.98
N LYS A 387 2.53 22.31 -18.46
CA LYS A 387 3.57 22.91 -17.60
C LYS A 387 3.82 22.03 -16.37
N ASN A 388 2.78 21.67 -15.61
CA ASN A 388 2.91 20.82 -14.41
C ASN A 388 3.45 19.41 -14.71
N THR A 389 3.21 18.91 -15.93
CA THR A 389 3.63 17.57 -16.35
C THR A 389 5.10 17.55 -16.81
N LEU A 390 5.54 18.59 -17.51
CA LEU A 390 6.84 18.61 -18.22
C LEU A 390 7.87 19.54 -17.59
N ARG A 391 7.44 20.50 -16.76
CA ARG A 391 8.28 21.43 -15.99
C ARG A 391 8.00 21.22 -14.51
N PHE A 392 8.92 20.57 -13.80
CA PHE A 392 8.77 20.22 -12.40
C PHE A 392 10.12 20.22 -11.66
N GLU A 393 10.03 20.33 -10.34
CA GLU A 393 11.18 20.29 -9.43
C GLU A 393 11.19 18.96 -8.65
N LYS A 394 12.37 18.61 -8.17
CA LYS A 394 12.55 17.45 -7.30
C LYS A 394 11.85 17.63 -5.96
N GLN A 395 11.50 16.52 -5.35
CA GLN A 395 10.95 16.42 -4.01
C GLN A 395 12.11 16.15 -3.02
N PRO A 396 12.61 17.15 -2.29
CA PRO A 396 13.88 17.05 -1.56
C PRO A 396 13.84 16.10 -0.36
N TYR A 397 12.66 15.70 0.11
CA TYR A 397 12.45 14.74 1.19
C TYR A 397 12.63 13.27 0.75
N ILE A 398 12.74 13.02 -0.55
CA ILE A 398 13.05 11.70 -1.11
C ILE A 398 14.56 11.53 -1.15
N LYS A 399 15.07 10.54 -0.41
CA LYS A 399 16.51 10.39 -0.15
C LYS A 399 17.14 9.16 -0.79
N ARG A 400 16.36 8.20 -1.30
CA ARG A 400 16.88 7.00 -1.95
C ARG A 400 15.88 6.38 -2.91
N LEU A 401 16.39 5.79 -3.99
CA LEU A 401 15.61 5.03 -4.96
C LEU A 401 16.07 3.57 -5.03
N ILE A 402 15.11 2.64 -5.13
CA ILE A 402 15.36 1.24 -5.44
C ILE A 402 14.57 0.91 -6.71
N PHE A 403 15.27 0.52 -7.76
CA PHE A 403 14.71 0.20 -9.06
C PHE A 403 14.64 -1.31 -9.24
N ILE A 404 13.51 -1.83 -9.70
CA ILE A 404 13.34 -3.25 -10.02
C ILE A 404 12.90 -3.36 -11.48
N ALA A 405 13.76 -3.94 -12.34
CA ALA A 405 13.48 -4.18 -13.75
C ALA A 405 13.01 -2.92 -14.53
N VAL A 406 13.62 -1.76 -14.26
CA VAL A 406 13.16 -0.47 -14.79
C VAL A 406 13.70 -0.22 -16.20
N PRO A 407 12.88 0.18 -17.19
CA PRO A 407 13.35 0.48 -18.55
C PRO A 407 13.84 1.93 -18.67
N HIS A 408 14.97 2.28 -18.04
CA HIS A 408 15.49 3.66 -18.05
C HIS A 408 15.73 4.20 -19.47
N LYS A 409 16.14 3.36 -20.41
CA LYS A 409 16.33 3.73 -21.83
C LYS A 409 15.23 3.16 -22.74
N GLY A 410 14.09 2.77 -22.15
CA GLY A 410 12.92 2.24 -22.84
C GLY A 410 13.03 0.75 -23.17
N SER A 411 11.95 0.16 -23.66
CA SER A 411 11.93 -1.24 -24.09
C SER A 411 11.27 -1.39 -25.46
N SER A 412 11.94 -2.11 -26.36
CA SER A 412 11.30 -2.64 -27.56
C SER A 412 10.65 -3.98 -27.21
N MET A 413 9.52 -3.95 -26.49
CA MET A 413 8.81 -5.17 -26.10
C MET A 413 8.69 -6.15 -27.27
N ALA A 414 9.10 -7.40 -27.03
CA ALA A 414 9.12 -8.51 -27.98
C ALA A 414 7.69 -8.96 -28.29
N ASP A 415 6.99 -8.17 -29.11
CA ASP A 415 5.95 -8.52 -30.08
C ASP A 415 5.21 -7.23 -30.46
N ARG A 416 5.76 -6.49 -31.44
CA ARG A 416 5.14 -5.26 -31.96
C ARG A 416 3.66 -5.45 -32.33
N GLY A 417 3.26 -6.67 -32.72
CA GLY A 417 1.88 -7.00 -33.07
C GLY A 417 0.90 -7.13 -31.89
N ILE A 418 1.32 -7.71 -30.75
CA ILE A 418 0.44 -7.92 -29.60
C ILE A 418 0.29 -6.63 -28.79
N VAL A 419 1.37 -5.88 -28.62
CA VAL A 419 1.39 -4.61 -27.88
C VAL A 419 0.65 -3.51 -28.63
N SER A 420 0.82 -3.42 -29.95
CA SER A 420 0.05 -2.50 -30.80
C SER A 420 -1.45 -2.80 -30.71
N ARG A 421 -1.85 -4.08 -30.75
CA ARG A 421 -3.26 -4.48 -30.58
C ARG A 421 -3.78 -4.20 -29.16
N LEU A 422 -2.99 -4.43 -28.12
CA LEU A 422 -3.38 -4.10 -26.74
C LEU A 422 -3.55 -2.58 -26.55
N SER A 423 -2.70 -1.77 -27.21
CA SER A 423 -2.82 -0.30 -27.16
C SER A 423 -4.13 0.22 -27.74
N THR A 424 -4.70 -0.46 -28.74
CA THR A 424 -6.03 -0.11 -29.31
C THR A 424 -7.20 -0.39 -28.37
N LEU A 425 -6.98 -1.18 -27.31
CA LEU A 425 -8.01 -1.51 -26.32
C LEU A 425 -8.01 -0.53 -25.13
N ILE A 426 -7.00 0.34 -25.02
CA ILE A 426 -6.92 1.36 -23.97
C ILE A 426 -7.85 2.52 -24.35
N ARG A 427 -8.90 2.73 -23.55
CA ARG A 427 -9.78 3.91 -23.67
C ARG A 427 -9.22 5.04 -22.83
N LEU A 428 -8.54 5.98 -23.47
CA LEU A 428 -7.99 7.13 -22.77
C LEU A 428 -9.12 8.01 -22.16
N PRO A 429 -8.87 8.67 -21.02
CA PRO A 429 -9.82 9.61 -20.46
C PRO A 429 -10.10 10.78 -21.42
N THR A 430 -11.32 11.30 -21.40
CA THR A 430 -11.76 12.43 -22.24
C THR A 430 -10.78 13.60 -22.18
N ASP A 431 -10.31 13.98 -20.99
CA ASP A 431 -9.31 15.04 -20.81
C ASP A 431 -8.01 14.79 -21.58
N SER A 432 -7.56 13.54 -21.63
CA SER A 432 -6.33 13.18 -22.34
C SER A 432 -6.53 13.25 -23.86
N MET A 433 -7.72 12.86 -24.33
CA MET A 433 -8.10 13.01 -25.74
C MET A 433 -8.24 14.48 -26.13
N VAL A 434 -8.82 15.33 -25.27
CA VAL A 434 -8.93 16.78 -25.49
C VAL A 434 -7.53 17.40 -25.56
N LEU A 435 -6.65 17.07 -24.62
CA LEU A 435 -5.25 17.53 -24.64
C LEU A 435 -4.54 17.13 -25.93
N ALA A 436 -4.61 15.86 -26.33
CA ALA A 436 -3.97 15.38 -27.55
C ALA A 436 -4.55 16.07 -28.80
N LYS A 437 -5.87 16.27 -28.83
CA LYS A 437 -6.54 16.98 -29.92
C LYS A 437 -6.09 18.44 -29.99
N GLU A 438 -6.11 19.20 -28.90
CA GLU A 438 -5.68 20.60 -28.87
C GLU A 438 -4.22 20.78 -29.32
N ILE A 439 -3.34 19.83 -28.98
CA ILE A 439 -1.96 19.82 -29.47
C ILE A 439 -1.93 19.59 -30.99
N VAL A 440 -2.61 18.57 -31.50
CA VAL A 440 -2.53 18.18 -32.91
C VAL A 440 -3.28 19.14 -33.84
N THR A 441 -4.40 19.74 -33.41
CA THR A 441 -5.25 20.58 -34.28
C THR A 441 -4.82 22.04 -34.39
N GLY A 442 -3.80 22.48 -33.66
CA GLY A 442 -3.36 23.89 -33.67
C GLY A 442 -1.89 24.13 -33.36
N ASN A 443 -1.12 23.09 -33.03
CA ASN A 443 0.26 23.22 -32.55
C ASN A 443 1.22 22.18 -33.16
N ILE A 444 0.85 21.57 -34.30
CA ILE A 444 1.69 20.54 -34.92
C ILE A 444 3.09 21.08 -35.28
N ASP A 445 3.18 22.33 -35.76
CA ASP A 445 4.46 22.98 -36.08
C ASP A 445 5.28 23.32 -34.82
N SER A 446 4.61 23.42 -33.67
CA SER A 446 5.25 23.63 -32.37
C SER A 446 5.82 22.35 -31.78
N LEU A 447 5.47 21.16 -32.31
CA LEU A 447 6.04 19.89 -31.88
C LEU A 447 7.44 19.68 -32.47
N THR A 448 8.31 18.98 -31.73
CA THR A 448 9.57 18.50 -32.30
C THR A 448 9.29 17.57 -33.50
N PRO A 449 10.18 17.49 -34.51
CA PRO A 449 9.98 16.57 -35.63
C PRO A 449 9.74 15.12 -35.18
N GLN A 450 10.48 14.68 -34.17
CA GLN A 450 10.32 13.37 -33.56
C GLN A 450 8.92 13.21 -32.98
N MET A 451 8.43 14.18 -32.21
CA MET A 451 7.10 14.11 -31.61
C MET A 451 5.97 14.18 -32.65
N ARG A 452 6.17 14.90 -33.78
CA ARG A 452 5.22 14.87 -34.91
C ARG A 452 5.07 13.47 -35.50
N ASP A 453 6.18 12.75 -35.70
CA ASP A 453 6.16 11.38 -36.27
C ASP A 453 5.41 10.39 -35.37
N TRP A 454 5.40 10.62 -34.07
CA TRP A 454 4.69 9.80 -33.08
C TRP A 454 3.17 10.04 -33.07
N GLY A 455 2.70 11.20 -33.55
CA GLY A 455 1.29 11.58 -33.49
C GLY A 455 0.68 11.48 -32.08
N THR A 456 -0.59 11.06 -32.00
CA THR A 456 -1.29 10.89 -30.72
C THR A 456 -0.72 9.75 -29.86
N PHE A 457 0.00 8.80 -30.46
CA PHE A 457 0.55 7.63 -29.75
C PHE A 457 1.71 7.98 -28.80
N GLY A 458 2.43 9.08 -29.04
CA GLY A 458 3.46 9.54 -28.09
C GLY A 458 2.89 10.18 -26.80
N PHE A 459 1.57 10.29 -26.69
CA PHE A 459 0.89 10.79 -25.49
C PHE A 459 0.23 9.67 -24.66
N VAL A 460 0.54 8.39 -24.91
CA VAL A 460 0.09 7.23 -24.11
C VAL A 460 1.26 6.45 -23.50
N SER A 461 0.98 5.66 -22.45
CA SER A 461 2.00 4.89 -21.69
C SER A 461 2.93 4.08 -22.58
N LEU A 462 2.36 3.26 -23.46
CA LEU A 462 3.11 2.39 -24.38
C LEU A 462 4.01 3.15 -25.35
N GLY A 463 3.59 4.35 -25.78
CA GLY A 463 4.43 5.21 -26.61
C GLY A 463 5.62 5.77 -25.83
N THR A 464 5.38 6.27 -24.61
CA THR A 464 6.42 6.85 -23.76
C THR A 464 7.48 5.87 -23.27
N LEU A 465 7.19 4.56 -23.28
CA LEU A 465 8.13 3.50 -22.91
C LEU A 465 9.05 3.06 -24.08
N SER A 466 8.82 3.55 -25.29
CA SER A 466 9.66 3.21 -26.43
C SER A 466 11.05 3.86 -26.33
N PRO A 467 12.14 3.13 -26.64
CA PRO A 467 13.50 3.69 -26.67
C PRO A 467 13.67 4.88 -27.62
N ARG A 468 12.77 5.02 -28.60
CA ARG A 468 12.80 6.11 -29.60
C ARG A 468 11.99 7.34 -29.18
N HIS A 469 11.35 7.30 -28.02
CA HIS A 469 10.55 8.42 -27.55
C HIS A 469 11.46 9.55 -27.03
N PRO A 470 11.32 10.80 -27.51
CA PRO A 470 12.25 11.90 -27.19
C PRO A 470 12.34 12.20 -25.67
N TYR A 471 11.22 12.05 -24.95
CA TYR A 471 11.16 12.14 -23.49
C TYR A 471 12.23 11.30 -22.76
N LEU A 472 12.48 10.05 -23.16
CA LEU A 472 13.45 9.20 -22.44
C LEU A 472 14.88 9.70 -22.62
N LYS A 473 15.20 10.27 -23.78
CA LYS A 473 16.49 10.93 -24.00
C LYS A 473 16.65 12.13 -23.07
N ALA A 474 15.62 12.97 -22.97
CA ALA A 474 15.61 14.12 -22.08
C ALA A 474 15.71 13.71 -20.59
N LEU A 475 14.97 12.66 -20.19
CA LEU A 475 15.04 12.11 -18.83
C LEU A 475 16.43 11.57 -18.49
N ASN A 476 17.06 10.85 -19.43
CA ASN A 476 18.38 10.26 -19.22
C ASN A 476 19.52 11.29 -19.22
N ALA A 477 19.30 12.48 -19.80
CA ALA A 477 20.23 13.59 -19.69
C ALA A 477 20.27 14.19 -18.27
N GLN A 478 19.26 13.93 -17.44
CA GLN A 478 19.22 14.40 -16.06
C GLN A 478 19.91 13.41 -15.12
N PRO A 479 20.91 13.84 -14.34
CA PRO A 479 21.53 12.99 -13.33
C PRO A 479 20.54 12.66 -12.21
N ILE A 480 20.68 11.49 -11.60
CA ILE A 480 19.90 11.11 -10.41
C ILE A 480 20.70 11.58 -9.18
N PRO A 481 20.24 12.59 -8.43
CA PRO A 481 21.05 13.24 -7.40
C PRO A 481 21.02 12.50 -6.05
N VAL A 482 20.33 11.37 -5.96
CA VAL A 482 20.19 10.58 -4.74
C VAL A 482 20.80 9.19 -4.92
N PRO A 483 21.27 8.54 -3.83
CA PRO A 483 21.66 7.13 -3.86
C PRO A 483 20.57 6.27 -4.50
N HIS A 484 20.97 5.41 -5.42
CA HIS A 484 20.06 4.51 -6.12
C HIS A 484 20.69 3.13 -6.34
N HIS A 485 19.82 2.12 -6.38
CA HIS A 485 20.21 0.73 -6.60
C HIS A 485 19.27 0.07 -7.60
N SER A 486 19.83 -0.66 -8.57
CA SER A 486 19.08 -1.36 -9.61
C SER A 486 19.09 -2.87 -9.39
N ILE A 487 17.92 -3.48 -9.32
CA ILE A 487 17.74 -4.94 -9.39
C ILE A 487 17.33 -5.27 -10.82
N VAL A 488 18.22 -5.90 -11.58
CA VAL A 488 18.06 -6.16 -13.02
C VAL A 488 17.79 -7.63 -13.26
N GLY A 489 16.71 -7.94 -13.97
CA GLY A 489 16.38 -9.32 -14.34
C GLY A 489 17.20 -9.80 -15.54
N GLN A 490 17.73 -11.01 -15.46
CA GLN A 490 18.34 -11.75 -16.54
C GLN A 490 17.62 -13.09 -16.68
N PHE A 491 16.84 -13.25 -17.75
CA PHE A 491 16.20 -14.51 -18.04
C PHE A 491 17.06 -15.38 -18.96
N GLY A 492 17.41 -16.57 -18.48
CA GLY A 492 18.21 -17.54 -19.23
C GLY A 492 19.71 -17.42 -18.97
N LYS A 493 20.52 -17.99 -19.85
CA LYS A 493 21.99 -18.02 -19.76
C LYS A 493 22.58 -17.23 -20.92
N GLY A 494 23.69 -16.54 -20.71
CA GLY A 494 24.41 -15.79 -21.74
C GLY A 494 25.14 -14.58 -21.17
N PRO A 495 25.86 -13.82 -22.02
CA PRO A 495 26.49 -12.56 -21.64
C PRO A 495 25.46 -11.58 -21.06
N LEU A 496 25.85 -10.84 -20.02
CA LEU A 496 24.95 -9.92 -19.31
C LEU A 496 24.54 -8.75 -20.21
N GLU A 497 25.47 -8.26 -21.02
CA GLU A 497 25.34 -7.11 -21.90
C GLU A 497 24.23 -7.30 -22.94
N ASP A 498 24.06 -8.54 -23.41
CA ASP A 498 23.06 -8.96 -24.39
C ASP A 498 21.79 -9.55 -23.74
N SER A 499 21.74 -9.56 -22.41
CA SER A 499 20.66 -10.20 -21.68
C SER A 499 19.40 -9.32 -21.56
N SER A 500 18.30 -9.94 -21.16
CA SER A 500 17.05 -9.26 -20.83
C SER A 500 16.24 -10.05 -19.82
N ASP A 501 15.28 -9.41 -19.18
CA ASP A 501 14.27 -10.08 -18.36
C ASP A 501 13.06 -10.57 -19.19
N ARG A 502 13.22 -10.69 -20.53
CA ARG A 502 12.20 -10.90 -21.58
C ARG A 502 11.39 -9.66 -21.98
N VAL A 503 11.38 -8.61 -21.17
CA VAL A 503 10.66 -7.37 -21.44
C VAL A 503 11.64 -6.23 -21.63
N VAL A 504 12.58 -6.04 -20.70
CA VAL A 504 13.54 -4.96 -20.67
C VAL A 504 14.95 -5.54 -20.86
N PRO A 505 15.72 -5.05 -21.86
CA PRO A 505 17.10 -5.46 -22.02
C PRO A 505 17.99 -4.86 -20.92
N TYR A 506 19.05 -5.57 -20.55
CA TYR A 506 20.03 -5.10 -19.55
C TYR A 506 20.55 -3.71 -19.89
N SER A 507 20.88 -3.45 -21.16
CA SER A 507 21.35 -2.15 -21.64
C SER A 507 20.39 -0.99 -21.35
N SER A 508 19.10 -1.25 -21.18
CA SER A 508 18.07 -0.27 -20.80
C SER A 508 17.86 -0.14 -19.29
N SER A 509 17.96 -1.24 -18.54
CA SER A 509 17.86 -1.22 -17.08
C SER A 509 19.12 -0.79 -16.36
N HIS A 510 20.27 -1.02 -16.97
CA HIS A 510 21.56 -0.63 -16.43
C HIS A 510 21.72 0.89 -16.42
N LEU A 511 22.11 1.40 -15.24
CA LEU A 511 22.58 2.76 -15.03
C LEU A 511 24.06 2.69 -14.69
N SER A 512 24.88 3.52 -15.34
CA SER A 512 26.32 3.62 -15.02
C SER A 512 26.58 4.27 -13.66
N THR A 513 25.56 4.88 -13.07
CA THR A 513 25.56 5.44 -11.73
C THR A 513 24.85 4.50 -10.76
N GLY A 514 25.23 4.53 -9.49
CA GLY A 514 24.61 3.72 -8.45
C GLY A 514 25.20 2.30 -8.37
N THR A 515 24.48 1.42 -7.69
CA THR A 515 24.87 0.01 -7.53
C THR A 515 23.81 -0.90 -8.16
N GLU A 516 24.16 -2.13 -8.48
CA GLU A 516 23.20 -3.08 -9.06
C GLU A 516 23.35 -4.51 -8.55
N LEU A 517 22.25 -5.25 -8.62
CA LEU A 517 22.17 -6.70 -8.44
C LEU A 517 21.47 -7.29 -9.67
N VAL A 518 22.10 -8.29 -10.30
CA VAL A 518 21.47 -9.06 -11.38
C VAL A 518 20.84 -10.32 -10.80
N VAL A 519 19.59 -10.61 -11.16
CA VAL A 519 18.83 -11.77 -10.68
C VAL A 519 18.36 -12.64 -11.84
N PRO A 520 18.33 -13.98 -11.71
CA PRO A 520 18.07 -14.91 -12.82
C PRO A 520 16.57 -15.06 -13.14
N TYR A 521 15.85 -13.94 -13.24
CA TYR A 521 14.39 -13.91 -13.32
C TYR A 521 13.88 -13.11 -14.53
N TRP A 522 12.66 -13.45 -14.93
CA TRP A 522 11.90 -12.67 -15.91
C TRP A 522 11.33 -11.40 -15.25
N HIS A 523 10.75 -10.51 -16.06
CA HIS A 523 10.30 -9.17 -15.65
C HIS A 523 9.43 -9.12 -14.38
N GLY A 524 8.58 -10.12 -14.14
CA GLY A 524 7.78 -10.28 -12.92
C GLY A 524 8.58 -10.82 -11.73
N CYS A 525 9.77 -10.27 -11.48
CA CYS A 525 10.68 -10.74 -10.43
C CYS A 525 10.42 -10.14 -9.04
N VAL A 526 9.48 -9.20 -8.91
CA VAL A 526 9.24 -8.40 -7.69
C VAL A 526 9.03 -9.26 -6.44
N GLU A 527 8.34 -10.39 -6.57
CA GLU A 527 8.00 -11.26 -5.45
C GLU A 527 9.07 -12.33 -5.16
N LYS A 528 10.21 -12.29 -5.86
CA LYS A 528 11.26 -13.30 -5.68
C LYS A 528 12.08 -13.06 -4.41
N PRO A 529 12.45 -14.12 -3.67
CA PRO A 529 13.15 -13.98 -2.38
C PRO A 529 14.44 -13.14 -2.45
N GLU A 530 15.24 -13.28 -3.52
CA GLU A 530 16.49 -12.53 -3.70
C GLU A 530 16.23 -11.04 -3.95
N VAL A 531 15.16 -10.71 -4.68
CA VAL A 531 14.74 -9.33 -4.92
C VAL A 531 14.26 -8.71 -3.61
N ILE A 532 13.43 -9.43 -2.85
CA ILE A 532 12.94 -9.00 -1.53
C ILE A 532 14.11 -8.80 -0.55
N ALA A 533 15.07 -9.73 -0.52
CA ALA A 533 16.25 -9.64 0.31
C ALA A 533 17.10 -8.42 -0.03
N GLU A 534 17.28 -8.11 -1.31
CA GLU A 534 18.03 -6.94 -1.74
C GLU A 534 17.32 -5.63 -1.37
N VAL A 535 15.99 -5.56 -1.52
CA VAL A 535 15.20 -4.40 -1.05
C VAL A 535 15.43 -4.19 0.46
N LYS A 536 15.33 -5.25 1.27
CA LYS A 536 15.61 -5.15 2.72
C LYS A 536 17.03 -4.67 2.99
N LEU A 537 18.01 -5.18 2.27
CA LEU A 537 19.41 -4.81 2.42
C LEU A 537 19.63 -3.31 2.12
N ARG A 538 19.02 -2.80 1.05
CA ARG A 538 19.08 -1.38 0.69
C ARG A 538 18.36 -0.48 1.70
N LEU A 539 17.27 -0.95 2.31
CA LEU A 539 16.60 -0.25 3.41
C LEU A 539 17.48 -0.19 4.67
N LYS A 540 18.11 -1.31 5.07
CA LYS A 540 19.08 -1.28 6.20
C LYS A 540 20.28 -0.38 5.92
N GLN A 541 20.76 -0.36 4.67
CA GLN A 541 21.81 0.57 4.25
C GLN A 541 21.38 2.02 4.45
N HIS A 542 20.16 2.38 4.02
CA HIS A 542 19.62 3.74 4.18
C HIS A 542 19.51 4.16 5.65
N LEU A 543 19.09 3.26 6.54
CA LEU A 543 19.04 3.54 7.97
C LEU A 543 20.43 3.88 8.54
N ARG A 544 21.45 3.09 8.20
CA ARG A 544 22.86 3.33 8.60
C ARG A 544 23.37 4.68 8.10
N GLU A 545 23.18 4.96 6.82
CA GLU A 545 23.61 6.25 6.22
C GLU A 545 22.86 7.45 6.81
N SER A 546 21.64 7.25 7.32
CA SER A 546 20.86 8.28 7.98
C SER A 546 21.13 8.43 9.49
N GLY A 547 22.04 7.62 10.05
CA GLY A 547 22.35 7.61 11.49
C GLY A 547 21.21 7.10 12.38
N LYS A 548 20.32 6.25 11.86
CA LYS A 548 19.28 5.55 12.65
C LYS A 548 19.71 4.15 13.11
N LEU A 549 20.86 3.69 12.63
CA LEU A 549 21.62 2.49 13.01
C LEU A 549 23.09 2.86 13.02
#